data_AF-A0A941DTX0-F1
#
_entry.id   AF-A0A941DTX0-F1
#
_cell.length_a   1.000
_cell.length_b   1.000
_cell.length_c   1.000
_cell.angle_alpha   90.00
_cell.angle_beta   90.00
_cell.angle_gamma   90.00
#
_symmetry.space_group_name_H-M   'P 1'
#
loop_
_entity.id
_entity.type
_entity.pdbx_description
1 polymer ?
#
loop_
_entity_poly.entity_id
_entity_poly.type
_entity_poly.pdbx_seq_one_letter_code
_entity_poly.pdbx_strand_id
1 'polypeptide(L)'
;DYVRKRQAQRNGGDVDHISLDEELLISHPDTSELLRVNDALSELEQLAPRLAQLVELRYFAGLTEEEAAEFLGVARRTVQRDWLKARAWLYEALRQ
;
A
#
# COMPACT_ATOMS: atom_id res chain seq x y z
N ASP A 1 -14.79 -3.23 -9.60
CA ASP A 1 -13.87 -3.99 -10.47
C ASP A 1 -12.93 -3.10 -11.31
N TYR A 2 -12.28 -2.12 -10.66
CA TYR A 2 -11.45 -1.10 -11.35
C TYR A 2 -9.93 -1.28 -11.14
N VAL A 3 -9.51 -2.24 -10.31
CA VAL A 3 -8.12 -2.31 -9.81
C VAL A 3 -7.16 -3.05 -10.78
N ARG A 4 -7.66 -3.88 -11.70
CA ARG A 4 -6.78 -4.77 -12.51
C ARG A 4 -6.20 -4.18 -13.80
N LYS A 5 -6.54 -2.96 -14.22
CA LYS A 5 -6.26 -2.51 -15.61
C LYS A 5 -5.09 -1.55 -15.81
N ARG A 6 -4.37 -1.13 -14.76
CA ARG A 6 -3.39 -0.02 -14.88
C ARG A 6 -1.92 -0.39 -14.63
N GLN A 7 -1.62 -1.65 -14.31
CA GLN A 7 -0.24 -2.12 -14.02
C GLN A 7 0.72 -2.16 -15.22
N ALA A 8 0.26 -1.92 -16.45
CA ALA A 8 1.10 -2.15 -17.63
C ALA A 8 1.89 -0.93 -18.16
N GLN A 9 1.76 0.29 -17.59
CA GLN A 9 2.20 1.50 -18.31
C GLN A 9 3.12 2.49 -17.56
N ARG A 10 3.62 2.21 -16.36
CA ARG A 10 4.28 3.27 -15.56
C ARG A 10 5.66 2.92 -15.00
N ASN A 11 6.47 2.21 -15.76
CA ASN A 11 7.91 2.05 -15.48
C ASN A 11 8.70 3.21 -16.11
N GLY A 12 8.64 4.40 -15.51
CA GLY A 12 9.44 5.53 -16.02
C GLY A 12 9.50 6.72 -15.10
N GLY A 13 10.62 6.87 -14.39
CA GLY A 13 11.10 8.17 -13.91
C GLY A 13 11.23 8.30 -12.40
N ASP A 14 12.40 7.91 -11.89
CA ASP A 14 13.14 8.60 -10.82
C ASP A 14 12.39 8.87 -9.51
N VAL A 15 12.42 7.91 -8.58
CA VAL A 15 12.09 8.15 -7.16
C VAL A 15 13.13 7.47 -6.29
N ASP A 16 14.23 8.19 -6.09
CA ASP A 16 15.20 7.90 -5.05
C ASP A 16 14.60 8.31 -3.69
N HIS A 17 14.01 7.35 -2.97
CA HIS A 17 13.88 7.36 -1.50
C HIS A 17 13.47 5.96 -0.98
N ILE A 18 14.49 5.12 -0.83
CA ILE A 18 14.81 4.30 0.35
C ILE A 18 13.67 3.42 0.90
N SER A 19 13.76 2.14 0.52
CA SER A 19 13.69 0.96 1.37
C SER A 19 12.67 0.92 2.51
N LEU A 20 11.60 0.17 2.28
CA LEU A 20 11.35 -0.98 3.16
C LEU A 20 11.74 -2.31 2.50
N ASP A 21 12.60 -2.16 1.49
CA ASP A 21 13.02 -2.98 0.35
C ASP A 21 12.03 -4.01 -0.16
N GLU A 22 11.83 -4.01 -1.48
CA GLU A 22 11.99 -5.17 -2.35
C GLU A 22 11.33 -6.52 -1.95
N GLU A 23 11.43 -7.00 -0.71
CA GLU A 23 11.02 -8.33 -0.25
C GLU A 23 9.50 -8.53 -0.14
N LEU A 24 8.70 -7.51 0.20
CA LEU A 24 7.23 -7.64 0.21
C LEU A 24 6.60 -7.37 -1.18
N LEU A 25 7.22 -6.49 -1.97
CA LEU A 25 6.72 -6.07 -3.29
C LEU A 25 7.30 -6.88 -4.47
N ILE A 26 8.41 -7.61 -4.27
CA ILE A 26 9.07 -8.46 -5.29
C ILE A 26 8.96 -9.96 -4.94
N SER A 27 8.56 -10.33 -3.72
CA SER A 27 8.16 -11.71 -3.47
C SER A 27 6.92 -12.03 -4.30
N HIS A 28 6.95 -13.16 -4.99
CA HIS A 28 5.73 -13.83 -5.44
C HIS A 28 5.15 -14.44 -4.17
N PRO A 29 4.24 -13.78 -3.45
CA PRO A 29 3.83 -14.28 -2.16
C PRO A 29 3.03 -15.54 -2.46
N ASP A 30 3.31 -16.64 -1.75
CA ASP A 30 2.51 -17.84 -1.90
C ASP A 30 1.05 -17.49 -1.62
N THR A 31 0.10 -18.17 -2.27
CA THR A 31 -1.34 -17.84 -2.19
C THR A 31 -1.84 -17.65 -0.74
N SER A 32 -1.24 -18.37 0.21
CA SER A 32 -1.54 -18.26 1.65
C SER A 32 -1.13 -16.91 2.27
N GLU A 33 -0.01 -16.32 1.85
CA GLU A 33 0.46 -15.03 2.36
C GLU A 33 -0.39 -13.89 1.79
N LEU A 34 -0.75 -13.96 0.50
CA LEU A 34 -1.70 -13.04 -0.11
C LEU A 34 -3.06 -13.04 0.59
N LEU A 35 -3.56 -14.22 0.97
CA LEU A 35 -4.79 -14.36 1.74
C LEU A 35 -4.70 -13.66 3.11
N ARG A 36 -3.60 -13.87 3.85
CA ARG A 36 -3.39 -13.21 5.15
C ARG A 36 -3.28 -11.69 5.04
N VAL A 37 -2.62 -11.18 3.99
CA VAL A 37 -2.57 -9.74 3.71
C VAL A 37 -3.96 -9.19 3.39
N ASN A 38 -4.77 -9.92 2.61
CA ASN A 38 -6.13 -9.52 2.29
C ASN A 38 -7.05 -9.47 3.53
N ASP A 39 -6.93 -10.45 4.41
CA ASP A 39 -7.70 -10.50 5.66
C ASP A 39 -7.28 -9.34 6.59
N ALA A 40 -5.98 -9.14 6.78
CA ALA A 40 -5.45 -8.00 7.54
C ALA A 40 -5.90 -6.65 6.94
N LEU A 41 -5.91 -6.50 5.62
CA LEU A 41 -6.38 -5.29 4.97
C LEU A 41 -7.88 -5.05 5.21
N SER A 42 -8.68 -6.11 5.21
CA SER A 42 -10.12 -6.03 5.50
C SER A 42 -10.38 -5.58 6.94
N GLU A 43 -9.58 -6.04 7.90
CA GLU A 43 -9.62 -5.55 9.28
C GLU A 43 -9.17 -4.09 9.40
N LEU A 44 -8.10 -3.71 8.69
CA LEU A 44 -7.64 -2.32 8.64
C LEU A 44 -8.69 -1.39 8.06
N GLU A 45 -9.46 -1.84 7.07
CA GLU A 45 -10.54 -1.07 6.47
C GLU A 45 -11.64 -0.75 7.49
N GLN A 46 -11.98 -1.71 8.35
CA GLN A 46 -12.97 -1.50 9.42
C GLN A 46 -12.49 -0.52 10.49
N LEU A 47 -11.20 -0.55 10.83
CA LEU A 47 -10.62 0.27 11.89
C LEU A 47 -10.24 1.68 11.41
N ALA A 48 -9.64 1.76 10.22
CA ALA A 48 -9.08 2.96 9.65
C ALA A 48 -9.18 2.96 8.11
N PRO A 49 -10.37 3.26 7.55
CA PRO A 49 -10.63 3.20 6.11
C PRO A 49 -9.63 3.98 5.25
N ARG A 50 -9.17 5.15 5.73
CA ARG A 50 -8.16 5.97 5.02
C ARG A 50 -6.80 5.28 4.94
N LEU A 51 -6.41 4.51 5.96
CA LEU A 51 -5.15 3.78 5.95
C LEU A 51 -5.22 2.58 5.01
N ALA A 52 -6.34 1.85 5.02
CA ALA A 52 -6.59 0.76 4.07
C ALA A 52 -6.56 1.27 2.63
N GLN A 53 -7.28 2.36 2.34
CA GLN A 53 -7.27 2.97 1.00
C GLN A 53 -5.87 3.42 0.58
N LEU A 54 -5.06 3.96 1.50
CA LEU A 54 -3.68 4.31 1.19
C LEU A 54 -2.82 3.08 0.85
N VAL A 55 -3.06 1.95 1.52
CA VAL A 55 -2.42 0.67 1.19
C VAL A 55 -2.85 0.18 -0.17
N GLU A 56 -4.13 0.25 -0.52
CA GLU A 56 -4.62 -0.08 -1.86
C GLU A 56 -3.92 0.73 -2.95
N LEU A 57 -3.85 2.06 -2.77
CA LEU A 57 -3.27 2.97 -3.76
C LEU A 57 -1.77 2.70 -3.94
N ARG A 58 -1.01 2.54 -2.86
CA ARG A 58 0.44 2.38 -2.94
C ARG A 58 0.88 0.97 -3.29
N TYR A 59 0.23 -0.04 -2.72
CA TYR A 59 0.66 -1.44 -2.84
C TYR A 59 0.07 -2.12 -4.08
N PHE A 60 -1.24 -1.93 -4.33
CA PHE A 60 -1.91 -2.63 -5.43
C PHE A 60 -1.95 -1.79 -6.71
N ALA A 61 -2.19 -0.48 -6.58
CA ALA A 61 -2.26 0.42 -7.74
C ALA A 61 -0.90 1.05 -8.11
N GLY A 62 0.13 0.90 -7.26
CA GLY A 62 1.50 1.36 -7.53
C GLY A 62 1.66 2.88 -7.57
N LEU A 63 0.79 3.63 -6.88
CA LEU A 63 0.86 5.10 -6.85
C LEU A 63 2.00 5.60 -5.97
N THR A 64 2.61 6.72 -6.38
CA THR A 64 3.59 7.44 -5.55
C THR A 64 2.91 8.15 -4.36
N GLU A 65 3.69 8.80 -3.48
CA GLU A 65 3.12 9.47 -2.31
C GLU A 65 2.35 10.73 -2.72
N GLU A 66 2.84 11.41 -3.75
CA GLU A 66 2.24 12.57 -4.40
C GLU A 66 0.91 12.18 -5.03
N GLU A 67 0.88 11.11 -5.81
CA GLU A 67 -0.34 10.67 -6.48
C GLU A 67 -1.40 10.20 -5.49
N ALA A 68 -0.98 9.49 -4.44
CA ALA A 68 -1.88 9.12 -3.35
C ALA A 68 -2.37 10.37 -2.59
N ALA A 69 -1.53 11.37 -2.38
CA ALA A 69 -1.90 12.62 -1.71
C ALA A 69 -2.93 13.41 -2.52
N GLU A 70 -2.73 13.51 -3.84
CA GLU A 70 -3.68 14.11 -4.78
C GLU A 70 -5.00 13.33 -4.79
N PHE A 71 -4.94 12.00 -4.88
CA PHE A 71 -6.12 11.14 -4.89
C PHE A 71 -6.94 11.27 -3.60
N LEU A 72 -6.26 11.32 -2.44
CA LEU A 72 -6.88 11.41 -1.12
C LEU A 72 -7.24 12.85 -0.72
N GLY A 73 -6.83 13.85 -1.49
CA GLY A 73 -7.05 15.27 -1.16
C GLY A 73 -6.35 15.73 0.12
N VAL A 74 -5.18 15.16 0.43
CA VAL A 74 -4.40 15.49 1.64
C VAL A 74 -2.98 15.90 1.28
N ALA A 75 -2.26 16.52 2.21
CA ALA A 75 -0.84 16.84 2.00
C ALA A 75 0.02 15.57 1.95
N ARG A 76 1.09 15.58 1.14
CA ARG A 76 2.08 14.48 1.07
C ARG A 76 2.61 14.05 2.44
N ARG A 77 2.86 15.00 3.34
CA ARG A 77 3.29 14.72 4.72
C ARG A 77 2.26 13.89 5.51
N THR A 78 0.98 14.08 5.24
CA THR A 78 -0.10 13.27 5.83
C THR A 78 -0.05 11.85 5.29
N VAL A 79 0.14 11.69 3.97
CA VAL A 79 0.32 10.38 3.34
C VAL A 79 1.52 9.63 3.94
N GLN A 80 2.68 10.28 4.07
CA GLN A 80 3.87 9.66 4.67
C GLN A 80 3.60 9.15 6.09
N ARG A 81 2.96 9.98 6.93
CA ARG A 81 2.65 9.60 8.31
C ARG A 81 1.62 8.47 8.37
N ASP A 82 0.61 8.52 7.53
CA ASP A 82 -0.44 7.51 7.47
C ASP A 82 0.10 6.20 6.89
N TRP A 83 1.03 6.26 5.94
CA TRP A 83 1.73 5.11 5.39
C TRP A 83 2.54 4.37 6.46
N LEU A 84 3.28 5.11 7.29
CA LEU A 84 4.00 4.52 8.44
C LEU A 84 3.05 3.80 9.41
N LYS A 85 1.89 4.40 9.70
CA LYS A 85 0.88 3.77 10.58
C LYS A 85 0.28 2.52 9.98
N ALA A 86 -0.14 2.59 8.72
CA ALA A 86 -0.74 1.46 8.01
C ALA A 86 0.23 0.28 7.97
N ARG A 87 1.51 0.55 7.70
CA ARG A 87 2.57 -0.47 7.67
C ARG A 87 2.85 -1.08 9.05
N ALA A 88 2.96 -0.25 10.09
CA ALA A 88 3.15 -0.74 11.46
C ALA A 88 1.99 -1.64 11.90
N TRP A 89 0.76 -1.25 11.54
CA TRP A 89 -0.44 -2.03 11.84
C TRP A 89 -0.45 -3.36 11.08
N LEU A 90 -0.18 -3.36 9.76
CA LEU A 90 -0.16 -4.58 8.95
C LEU A 90 0.91 -5.56 9.42
N TYR A 91 2.09 -5.05 9.82
CA TYR A 91 3.15 -5.88 10.35
C TYR A 91 2.74 -6.60 11.64
N GLU A 92 2.03 -5.92 12.53
CA GLU A 92 1.51 -6.53 13.76
C GLU A 92 0.40 -7.55 13.46
N ALA A 93 -0.52 -7.23 12.55
CA ALA A 93 -1.61 -8.12 12.15
C ALA A 93 -1.08 -9.42 11.52
N LEU A 94 -0.02 -9.34 10.71
CA LEU A 94 0.57 -10.51 10.02
C LEU A 94 1.49 -11.36 10.90
N ARG A 95 1.84 -10.89 12.11
CA ARG A 95 2.62 -11.66 13.08
C ARG A 95 1.77 -12.63 13.92
N GLN A 96 0.46 -12.47 13.92
CA GLN A 96 -0.51 -13.34 14.60
C GLN A 96 -0.90 -14.52 13.71
#